data_AF-A0A9D7B9U6-F1
#
_entry.id   AF-A0A9D7B9U6-F1
#
_cell.length_a   1.000
_cell.length_b   1.000
_cell.length_c   1.000
_cell.angle_alpha   90.00
_cell.angle_beta   90.00
_cell.angle_gamma   90.00
#
_symmetry.space_group_name_H-M   'P 1'
#
loop_
_entity.id
_entity.type
_entity.pdbx_description
1 polymer ?
#
loop_
_entity_poly.entity_id
_entity_poly.type
_entity_poly.pdbx_seq_one_letter_code
_entity_poly.pdbx_strand_id
1 'polypeptide(L)'
;MNRSSKRIVVGIVGLHAFMLASYTFPEQLVPERLRVIGQLYARPVFHQQWRLFAPDPPLCSCELEMAIGNEHWRPIIRQEDGFLDRRIAQSIARNIQRALSEGEKKRDPRMIASMRSMVRDIHREQQGLRFRLLEYCVIDSRRPDDRKTPDRADTE
;
A
#
# COMPACT_ATOMS: atom_id res chain seq x y z
N MET A 1 -4.77 -12.03 44.72
CA MET A 1 -5.40 -10.99 43.85
C MET A 1 -6.71 -10.54 44.48
N ASN A 2 -6.81 -9.28 44.92
CA ASN A 2 -7.96 -8.76 45.66
C ASN A 2 -9.21 -8.69 44.78
N ARG A 3 -10.41 -8.77 45.40
CA ARG A 3 -11.72 -8.69 44.70
C ARG A 3 -11.83 -7.45 43.82
N SER A 4 -11.26 -6.33 44.25
CA SER A 4 -11.21 -5.08 43.47
C SER A 4 -10.39 -5.25 42.18
N SER A 5 -9.19 -5.82 42.27
CA SER A 5 -8.33 -6.10 41.11
C SER A 5 -9.01 -7.03 40.09
N LYS A 6 -9.76 -8.04 40.55
CA LYS A 6 -10.53 -8.94 39.67
C LYS A 6 -11.60 -8.18 38.87
N ARG A 7 -12.33 -7.27 39.52
CA ARG A 7 -13.38 -6.47 38.86
C ARG A 7 -12.78 -5.52 37.81
N ILE A 8 -11.64 -4.91 38.11
CA ILE A 8 -10.94 -4.04 37.17
C ILE A 8 -10.52 -4.82 35.92
N VAL A 9 -9.90 -6.00 36.09
CA VAL A 9 -9.48 -6.84 34.96
C VAL A 9 -10.67 -7.26 34.12
N VAL A 10 -11.76 -7.73 34.74
CA VAL A 10 -12.99 -8.09 34.01
C VAL A 10 -13.55 -6.89 33.25
N GLY A 11 -13.55 -5.70 33.85
CA GLY A 11 -13.98 -4.47 33.18
C GLY A 11 -13.14 -4.14 31.95
N ILE A 12 -11.80 -4.25 32.05
CA ILE A 12 -10.88 -4.02 30.93
C ILE A 12 -11.13 -5.02 29.80
N VAL A 13 -11.25 -6.31 30.12
CA VAL A 13 -11.50 -7.36 29.12
C VAL A 13 -12.86 -7.16 28.44
N GLY A 14 -13.89 -6.84 29.22
CA GLY A 14 -15.22 -6.55 28.67
C GLY A 14 -15.22 -5.34 27.74
N LEU A 15 -14.55 -4.25 28.12
CA LEU A 15 -14.40 -3.07 27.27
C LEU A 15 -13.65 -3.39 25.98
N HIS A 16 -12.56 -4.17 26.06
CA HIS A 16 -11.80 -4.62 24.90
C HIS A 16 -12.67 -5.42 23.92
N ALA A 17 -13.41 -6.42 24.42
CA ALA A 17 -14.29 -7.24 23.60
C ALA A 17 -15.41 -6.42 22.94
N PHE A 18 -15.99 -5.47 23.68
CA PHE A 18 -17.01 -4.56 23.15
C PHE A 18 -16.46 -3.69 22.00
N MET A 19 -15.26 -3.15 22.15
CA MET A 19 -14.62 -2.31 21.13
C MET A 19 -14.22 -3.12 19.88
N LEU A 20 -13.89 -4.40 20.03
CA LEU A 20 -13.71 -5.31 18.90
C LEU A 20 -15.02 -5.66 18.20
N ALA A 21 -16.10 -5.86 18.96
CA ALA A 21 -17.42 -6.12 18.40
C ALA A 21 -17.91 -4.91 17.57
N SER A 22 -17.73 -3.68 18.09
CA SER A 22 -18.12 -2.46 17.36
C SER A 22 -17.29 -2.24 16.09
N TYR A 23 -16.07 -2.78 16.03
CA TYR A 23 -15.23 -2.75 14.83
C TYR A 23 -15.64 -3.81 13.78
N THR A 24 -16.13 -4.98 14.21
CA THR A 24 -16.34 -6.15 13.32
C THR A 24 -17.79 -6.35 12.87
N PHE A 25 -18.77 -5.82 13.60
CA PHE A 25 -20.19 -5.99 13.26
C PHE A 25 -20.61 -5.15 12.04
N PRO A 26 -21.64 -5.61 11.29
CA PRO A 26 -22.12 -4.93 10.10
C PRO A 26 -22.67 -3.53 10.44
N GLU A 27 -22.56 -2.62 9.49
CA GLU A 27 -22.87 -1.19 9.67
C GLU A 27 -24.31 -0.93 10.12
N GLN A 28 -25.25 -1.84 9.81
CA GLN A 28 -26.65 -1.70 10.21
C GLN A 28 -26.87 -1.92 11.71
N LEU A 29 -25.94 -2.59 12.41
CA LEU A 29 -26.09 -2.97 13.82
C LEU A 29 -25.34 -2.05 14.79
N VAL A 30 -24.38 -1.27 14.30
CA VAL A 30 -23.51 -0.44 15.15
C VAL A 30 -23.63 1.02 14.73
N PRO A 31 -24.06 1.93 15.64
CA PRO A 31 -24.06 3.35 15.37
C PRO A 31 -22.69 3.85 14.90
N GLU A 32 -22.69 4.73 13.89
CA GLU A 32 -21.47 5.20 13.22
C GLU A 32 -20.41 5.74 14.20
N ARG A 33 -20.84 6.49 15.23
CA ARG A 33 -19.93 7.03 16.26
C ARG A 33 -19.20 5.92 17.02
N LEU A 34 -19.90 4.84 17.40
CA LEU A 34 -19.29 3.71 18.11
C LEU A 34 -18.35 2.92 17.19
N ARG A 35 -18.67 2.84 15.91
CA ARG A 35 -17.82 2.22 14.89
C ARG A 35 -16.52 2.99 14.70
N VAL A 36 -16.57 4.33 14.62
CA VAL A 36 -15.37 5.20 14.51
C VAL A 36 -14.46 5.00 15.72
N ILE A 37 -15.02 4.98 16.93
CA ILE A 37 -14.26 4.74 18.16
C ILE A 37 -13.66 3.31 18.13
N GLY A 38 -14.44 2.31 17.73
CA GLY A 38 -13.96 0.93 17.54
C GLY A 38 -12.80 0.85 16.54
N GLN A 39 -12.86 1.57 15.43
CA GLN A 39 -11.78 1.66 14.45
C GLN A 39 -10.53 2.36 15.00
N LEU A 40 -10.68 3.49 15.71
CA LEU A 40 -9.55 4.20 16.32
C LEU A 40 -8.86 3.38 17.41
N TYR A 41 -9.61 2.49 18.08
CA TYR A 41 -9.06 1.56 19.06
C TYR A 41 -8.42 0.33 18.40
N ALA A 42 -9.16 -0.35 17.53
CA ALA A 42 -8.75 -1.62 16.96
C ALA A 42 -7.63 -1.47 15.92
N ARG A 43 -7.62 -0.37 15.13
CA ARG A 43 -6.59 -0.17 14.11
C ARG A 43 -5.17 -0.08 14.71
N PRO A 44 -4.86 0.76 15.71
CA PRO A 44 -3.51 0.79 16.26
C PRO A 44 -3.10 -0.51 16.98
N VAL A 45 -4.05 -1.25 17.56
CA VAL A 45 -3.76 -2.44 18.38
C VAL A 45 -3.63 -3.70 17.52
N PHE A 46 -4.52 -3.89 16.55
CA PHE A 46 -4.62 -5.11 15.73
C PHE A 46 -4.14 -4.89 14.29
N HIS A 47 -4.14 -3.64 13.84
CA HIS A 47 -3.65 -3.24 12.53
C HIS A 47 -2.44 -2.33 12.69
N GLN A 48 -1.46 -2.75 13.52
CA GLN A 48 -0.12 -2.14 13.67
C GLN A 48 0.63 -2.13 12.33
N GLN A 49 0.06 -1.37 11.40
CA GLN A 49 0.17 -1.53 9.98
C GLN A 49 -0.22 -2.96 9.56
N TRP A 50 -1.00 -3.12 8.51
CA TRP A 50 -1.05 -4.39 7.79
C TRP A 50 0.32 -4.75 7.16
N ARG A 51 1.47 -4.38 7.75
CA ARG A 51 2.80 -4.83 7.35
C ARG A 51 2.97 -6.34 7.46
N LEU A 52 2.12 -7.03 8.22
CA LEU A 52 2.08 -8.50 8.23
C LEU A 52 1.43 -9.10 6.97
N PHE A 53 0.47 -8.42 6.29
CA PHE A 53 -0.26 -9.04 5.17
C PHE A 53 -0.56 -8.16 3.93
N ALA A 54 -0.69 -6.84 4.01
CA ALA A 54 -0.69 -5.92 2.85
C ALA A 54 -0.59 -4.45 3.28
N PRO A 55 0.38 -3.65 2.83
CA PRO A 55 0.42 -2.21 3.15
C PRO A 55 -0.86 -1.51 2.66
N ASP A 56 -1.32 -0.46 3.38
CA ASP A 56 -2.31 0.47 2.85
C ASP A 56 -1.85 0.94 1.45
N PRO A 57 -2.76 0.98 0.44
CA PRO A 57 -2.36 1.42 -0.88
C PRO A 57 -1.83 2.86 -0.76
N PRO A 58 -0.59 3.12 -1.21
CA PRO A 58 -0.04 4.46 -1.13
C PRO A 58 -0.91 5.42 -1.95
N LEU A 59 -1.03 6.68 -1.50
CA LEU A 59 -1.72 7.76 -2.24
C LEU A 59 -1.18 7.91 -3.68
N CYS A 60 0.06 7.48 -3.89
CA CYS A 60 0.66 7.29 -5.19
C CYS A 60 1.07 5.83 -5.39
N SER A 61 0.55 5.16 -6.41
CA SER A 61 1.07 3.85 -6.81
C SER A 61 2.31 4.01 -7.66
N CYS A 62 3.38 3.30 -7.33
CA CYS A 62 4.60 3.26 -8.13
C CYS A 62 4.71 1.94 -8.88
N GLU A 63 4.99 2.04 -10.17
CA GLU A 63 5.18 0.90 -11.07
C GLU A 63 6.55 0.99 -11.75
N LEU A 64 7.18 -0.18 -11.91
CA LEU A 64 8.44 -0.30 -12.63
C LEU A 64 8.17 -0.78 -14.05
N GLU A 65 8.70 -0.04 -15.01
CA GLU A 65 8.64 -0.41 -16.42
C GLU A 65 10.03 -0.61 -17.00
N MET A 66 10.08 -1.46 -18.01
CA MET A 66 11.26 -1.77 -18.80
C MET A 66 11.00 -1.53 -20.28
N ALA A 67 12.06 -1.17 -21.00
CA ALA A 67 12.10 -1.14 -22.45
C ALA A 67 13.41 -1.77 -22.92
N ILE A 68 13.41 -2.37 -24.11
CA ILE A 68 14.62 -2.94 -24.72
C ILE A 68 14.99 -2.09 -25.94
N GLY A 69 16.17 -1.47 -25.92
CA GLY A 69 16.59 -0.56 -26.99
C GLY A 69 15.60 0.60 -27.18
N ASN A 70 14.91 0.61 -28.33
CA ASN A 70 13.91 1.62 -28.72
C ASN A 70 12.47 1.08 -28.69
N GLU A 71 12.23 -0.09 -28.10
CA GLU A 71 10.88 -0.64 -27.94
C GLU A 71 10.01 0.20 -26.98
N HIS A 72 8.70 -0.05 -27.03
CA HIS A 72 7.75 0.54 -26.10
C HIS A 72 8.01 0.10 -24.66
N TRP A 73 7.75 1.03 -23.74
CA TRP A 73 7.79 0.75 -22.33
C TRP A 73 6.67 -0.21 -21.95
N ARG A 74 7.01 -1.20 -21.12
CA ARG A 74 6.08 -2.19 -20.60
C ARG A 74 6.33 -2.44 -19.11
N PRO A 75 5.30 -2.81 -18.34
CA PRO A 75 5.47 -3.27 -16.97
C PRO A 75 6.54 -4.35 -16.85
N ILE A 76 7.38 -4.24 -15.82
CA ILE A 76 8.37 -5.28 -15.52
C ILE A 76 7.69 -6.56 -15.03
N ILE A 77 6.50 -6.44 -14.45
CA ILE A 77 5.64 -7.53 -14.00
C ILE A 77 4.40 -7.58 -14.89
N ARG A 78 4.13 -8.73 -15.49
CA ARG A 78 2.93 -9.01 -16.29
C ARG A 78 1.74 -9.33 -15.37
N GLN A 79 0.52 -9.17 -15.87
CA GLN A 79 -0.69 -9.52 -15.11
C GLN A 79 -0.73 -11.00 -14.68
N GLU A 80 -0.07 -11.88 -15.43
CA GLU A 80 0.01 -13.33 -15.21
C GLU A 80 1.04 -13.72 -14.13
N ASP A 81 1.90 -12.80 -13.71
CA ASP A 81 3.00 -13.11 -12.79
C ASP A 81 2.50 -13.38 -11.36
N GLY A 82 3.27 -14.22 -10.66
CA GLY A 82 2.98 -14.67 -9.31
C GLY A 82 2.85 -13.51 -8.31
N PHE A 83 2.15 -13.77 -7.20
CA PHE A 83 2.01 -12.82 -6.10
C PHE A 83 3.38 -12.35 -5.56
N LEU A 84 4.36 -13.26 -5.53
CA LEU A 84 5.70 -12.98 -5.02
C LEU A 84 6.43 -11.94 -5.89
N ASP A 85 6.37 -12.08 -7.21
CA ASP A 85 7.05 -11.19 -8.16
C ASP A 85 6.47 -9.79 -8.12
N ARG A 86 5.14 -9.68 -8.06
CA ARG A 86 4.43 -8.41 -7.82
C ARG A 86 4.91 -7.73 -6.54
N ARG A 87 5.05 -8.49 -5.44
CA ARG A 87 5.49 -7.94 -4.14
C ARG A 87 6.94 -7.47 -4.19
N ILE A 88 7.82 -8.21 -4.85
CA ILE A 88 9.24 -7.84 -5.03
C ILE A 88 9.33 -6.56 -5.87
N ALA A 89 8.65 -6.50 -7.01
CA ALA A 89 8.65 -5.32 -7.87
C ALA A 89 8.12 -4.06 -7.16
N GLN A 90 7.02 -4.19 -6.41
CA GLN A 90 6.46 -3.09 -5.60
C GLN A 90 7.42 -2.64 -4.49
N SER A 91 8.19 -3.55 -3.91
CA SER A 91 9.19 -3.20 -2.89
C SER A 91 10.34 -2.40 -3.51
N ILE A 92 10.82 -2.81 -4.67
CA ILE A 92 11.88 -2.13 -5.41
C ILE A 92 11.41 -0.75 -5.88
N ALA A 93 10.20 -0.65 -6.44
CA ALA A 93 9.60 0.60 -6.89
C ALA A 93 9.54 1.63 -5.76
N ARG A 94 9.08 1.23 -4.57
CA ARG A 94 9.00 2.10 -3.39
C ARG A 94 10.35 2.55 -2.86
N ASN A 95 11.35 1.65 -2.84
CA ASN A 95 12.69 2.03 -2.41
C ASN A 95 13.31 3.06 -3.35
N ILE A 96 13.11 2.90 -4.67
CA ILE A 96 13.59 3.87 -5.67
C ILE A 96 12.86 5.20 -5.52
N GLN A 97 11.53 5.19 -5.38
CA GLN A 97 10.74 6.40 -5.16
C GLN A 97 11.24 7.17 -3.93
N ARG A 98 11.45 6.45 -2.82
CA ARG A 98 11.96 7.04 -1.58
C ARG A 98 13.33 7.69 -1.79
N ALA A 99 14.28 6.96 -2.38
CA ALA A 99 15.62 7.50 -2.66
C ALA A 99 15.56 8.76 -3.54
N LEU A 100 14.71 8.75 -4.58
CA LEU A 100 14.50 9.92 -5.44
C LEU A 100 13.88 11.10 -4.68
N SER A 101 12.91 10.84 -3.80
CA SER A 101 12.28 11.87 -2.96
C SER A 101 13.22 12.48 -1.93
N GLU A 102 14.19 11.69 -1.44
CA GLU A 102 15.25 12.12 -0.53
C GLU A 102 16.41 12.84 -1.28
N GLY A 103 16.28 12.99 -2.61
CA GLY A 103 17.25 13.71 -3.45
C GLY A 103 18.47 12.89 -3.86
N GLU A 104 18.44 11.57 -3.65
CA GLU A 104 19.52 10.69 -4.09
C GLU A 104 19.57 10.61 -5.62
N LYS A 105 20.65 11.13 -6.20
CA LYS A 105 20.87 11.11 -7.66
C LYS A 105 21.64 9.88 -8.14
N LYS A 106 22.29 9.15 -7.23
CA LYS A 106 23.09 7.96 -7.55
C LYS A 106 22.23 6.71 -7.34
N ARG A 107 22.15 5.88 -8.39
CA ARG A 107 21.46 4.58 -8.31
C ARG A 107 22.34 3.60 -7.55
N ASP A 108 21.83 3.01 -6.47
CA ASP A 108 22.50 1.93 -5.74
C ASP A 108 22.78 0.74 -6.69
N PRO A 109 24.06 0.32 -6.86
CA PRO A 109 24.42 -0.84 -7.67
C PRO A 109 23.67 -2.14 -7.28
N ARG A 110 23.36 -2.33 -5.99
CA ARG A 110 22.60 -3.49 -5.50
C ARG A 110 21.16 -3.46 -5.99
N MET A 111 20.56 -2.27 -6.04
CA MET A 111 19.21 -2.07 -6.58
C MET A 111 19.17 -2.37 -8.08
N ILE A 112 20.16 -1.89 -8.84
CA ILE A 112 20.28 -2.18 -10.28
C ILE A 112 20.43 -3.69 -10.52
N ALA A 113 21.26 -4.36 -9.73
CA ALA A 113 21.46 -5.81 -9.83
C ALA A 113 20.15 -6.58 -9.56
N SER A 114 19.38 -6.13 -8.57
CA SER A 114 18.07 -6.72 -8.22
C SER A 114 17.06 -6.55 -9.36
N MET A 115 16.97 -5.35 -9.94
CA MET A 115 16.11 -5.08 -11.10
C MET A 115 16.49 -5.93 -12.31
N ARG A 116 17.79 -6.06 -12.59
CA ARG A 116 18.29 -6.92 -13.68
C ARG A 116 18.02 -8.40 -13.42
N SER A 117 18.06 -8.84 -12.15
CA SER A 117 17.76 -10.23 -11.80
C SER A 117 16.30 -10.60 -12.03
N MET A 118 15.36 -9.66 -11.86
CA MET A 118 13.94 -9.91 -12.15
C MET A 118 13.68 -10.14 -13.64
N VAL A 119 14.44 -9.47 -14.49
CA VAL A 119 14.31 -9.61 -15.96
C VAL A 119 15.42 -10.48 -16.54
N ARG A 120 16.03 -11.34 -15.72
CA ARG A 120 17.22 -12.11 -16.11
C ARG A 120 16.97 -13.00 -17.31
N ASP A 121 15.78 -13.60 -17.39
CA ASP A 121 15.38 -14.47 -18.50
C ASP A 121 15.24 -13.67 -19.80
N ILE A 122 14.83 -12.40 -19.73
CA ILE A 122 14.75 -11.48 -20.86
C ILE A 122 16.14 -10.89 -21.20
N HIS A 123 16.98 -10.67 -20.18
CA HIS A 123 18.31 -10.07 -20.32
C HIS A 123 19.31 -10.98 -21.04
N ARG A 124 19.13 -12.31 -20.95
CA ARG A 124 19.97 -13.27 -21.68
C ARG A 124 19.91 -13.11 -23.19
N GLU A 125 18.84 -12.51 -23.72
CA GLU A 125 18.57 -12.46 -25.15
C GLU A 125 18.81 -11.08 -25.78
N GLN A 126 18.80 -9.98 -25.01
CA GLN A 126 18.88 -8.63 -25.58
C GLN A 126 19.73 -7.65 -24.76
N GLN A 127 20.67 -6.97 -25.43
CA GLN A 127 21.46 -5.87 -24.89
C GLN A 127 20.67 -4.54 -24.97
N GLY A 128 20.85 -3.65 -23.99
CA GLY A 128 20.21 -2.31 -24.00
C GLY A 128 18.95 -2.17 -23.16
N LEU A 129 18.85 -2.91 -22.04
CA LEU A 129 17.74 -2.75 -21.08
C LEU A 129 17.73 -1.35 -20.45
N ARG A 130 16.56 -0.72 -20.52
CA ARG A 130 16.26 0.56 -19.87
C ARG A 130 15.13 0.36 -18.87
N PHE A 131 15.19 1.09 -17.77
CA PHE A 131 14.18 1.05 -16.72
C PHE A 131 13.69 2.46 -16.42
N ARG A 132 12.40 2.57 -16.09
CA ARG A 132 11.81 3.80 -15.54
C ARG A 132 10.87 3.47 -14.39
N LEU A 133 10.69 4.44 -13.52
CA LEU A 133 9.68 4.43 -12.48
C LEU A 133 8.53 5.33 -12.94
N LEU A 134 7.30 4.81 -12.90
CA LEU A 134 6.08 5.58 -13.08
C LEU A 134 5.38 5.72 -11.74
N GLU A 135 4.90 6.92 -11.46
CA GLU A 135 4.16 7.24 -10.25
C GLU A 135 2.78 7.76 -10.65
N TYR A 136 1.75 7.03 -10.22
CA TYR A 136 0.36 7.43 -10.39
C TYR A 136 -0.18 7.90 -9.04
N CYS A 137 -0.19 9.20 -8.83
CA CYS A 137 -0.76 9.81 -7.64
C CYS A 137 -2.25 10.05 -7.80
N VAL A 138 -3.03 9.74 -6.76
CA VAL A 138 -4.37 10.31 -6.60
C VAL A 138 -4.19 11.79 -6.32
N ILE A 139 -4.44 12.62 -7.34
CA ILE A 139 -4.22 14.08 -7.30
C ILE A 139 -5.21 14.76 -6.34
N ASP A 140 -6.34 14.11 -6.02
CA ASP A 140 -7.33 14.62 -5.07
C ASP A 140 -7.22 13.89 -3.72
N SER A 141 -6.66 14.58 -2.73
CA SER A 141 -6.48 14.09 -1.36
C SER A 141 -7.75 14.13 -0.50
N ARG A 142 -8.88 14.60 -1.05
CA ARG A 142 -10.15 14.70 -0.31
C ARG A 142 -10.79 13.33 -0.09
N ARG A 143 -11.52 13.18 1.03
CA ARG A 143 -12.23 11.94 1.32
C ARG A 143 -13.32 11.73 0.25
N PRO A 144 -13.68 10.48 -0.08
CA PRO A 144 -14.76 10.21 -1.04
C PRO A 144 -16.06 10.97 -0.75
N ASP A 145 -16.35 11.18 0.54
CA ASP A 145 -17.55 11.86 1.03
C ASP A 145 -17.51 13.39 0.84
N ASP A 146 -16.31 13.95 0.65
CA ASP A 146 -16.07 15.38 0.39
C ASP A 146 -16.16 15.72 -1.11
N ARG A 147 -16.39 14.71 -1.97
CA ARG A 147 -16.56 14.87 -3.42
C ARG A 147 -17.93 15.48 -3.69
N LYS A 148 -18.00 16.79 -3.90
CA LYS A 148 -19.09 17.36 -4.69
C LYS A 148 -18.97 16.79 -6.10
N THR A 149 -20.06 16.22 -6.60
CA THR A 149 -20.17 15.66 -7.96
C THR A 149 -19.48 16.60 -8.95
N PRO A 150 -18.51 16.14 -9.74
CA PRO A 150 -17.82 17.03 -10.66
C PRO A 150 -18.81 17.56 -11.70
N ASP A 151 -18.87 18.89 -11.83
CA ASP A 151 -19.49 19.52 -12.99
C ASP A 151 -18.82 18.97 -14.25
N ARG A 152 -19.65 18.41 -15.11
CA ARG A 152 -19.27 17.89 -16.41
C ARG A 152 -18.89 19.09 -17.29
N ALA A 153 -17.63 19.48 -17.25
CA ALA A 153 -17.07 20.37 -18.26
C ALA A 153 -16.85 19.53 -19.51
N ASP A 154 -17.83 19.56 -20.41
CA ASP A 154 -17.63 19.18 -21.80
C ASP A 154 -16.61 20.14 -22.41
N THR A 155 -15.53 19.62 -22.98
CA THR A 155 -14.61 20.39 -23.81
C THR A 155 -14.59 19.78 -25.21
N GLU A 156 -15.06 20.59 -26.17
CA GLU A 156 -14.71 20.50 -27.60
C GLU A 156 -13.20 20.57 -27.83
#